data_AF-A0A926F4I9-F1
#
_entry.id   AF-A0A926F4I9-F1
#
_cell.length_a   1.000
_cell.length_b   1.000
_cell.length_c   1.000
_cell.angle_alpha   90.00
_cell.angle_beta   90.00
_cell.angle_gamma   90.00
#
_symmetry.space_group_name_H-M   'P 1'
#
loop_
_entity.id
_entity.type
_entity.pdbx_description
1 polymer ?
#
loop_
_entity_poly.entity_id
_entity_poly.type
_entity_poly.pdbx_seq_one_letter_code
_entity_poly.pdbx_strand_id
1 'polypeptide(L)'
;MSNNAAKVVADSLLRTYYKEVKLGKFTYKIYQPTIKDLLNILGDSQVSINEGMKRMGLIAQMPEHIEECARAISYAVSVNKPEVYRKMAYQYITHYATMEQIVNAFVVLSGVINGKELFDSVKMDKFRSKNGTAETIGANSIFGAMGSLMDSLHLTYKEVFETIPYPCLLMMNADKLRVLGAGEDKLVEVSTEEFFRMRAERRGNNG
;
A
#
# COMPACT_ATOMS: atom_id res chain seq x y z
N MET A 1 -17.68 10.76 17.46
CA MET A 1 -17.03 9.99 16.38
C MET A 1 -15.92 9.18 17.03
N SER A 2 -16.09 7.86 17.16
CA SER A 2 -14.98 6.98 17.54
C SER A 2 -13.86 7.21 16.53
N ASN A 3 -12.65 7.49 17.01
CA ASN A 3 -11.52 7.89 16.18
C ASN A 3 -11.04 6.69 15.36
N ASN A 4 -11.74 6.40 14.25
CA ASN A 4 -11.47 5.29 13.35
C ASN A 4 -10.03 5.36 12.82
N ALA A 5 -9.53 6.58 12.58
CA ALA A 5 -8.15 6.82 12.14
C ALA A 5 -7.11 6.36 13.18
N ALA A 6 -7.27 6.75 14.45
CA ALA A 6 -6.34 6.32 15.51
C ALA A 6 -6.32 4.78 15.66
N LYS A 7 -7.47 4.13 15.49
CA LYS A 7 -7.56 2.67 15.52
C LYS A 7 -6.83 2.04 14.34
N VAL A 8 -7.03 2.54 13.11
CA VAL A 8 -6.32 2.03 11.92
C VAL A 8 -4.80 2.14 12.10
N VAL A 9 -4.32 3.29 12.57
CA VAL A 9 -2.89 3.50 12.84
C VAL A 9 -2.37 2.53 13.90
N ALA A 10 -3.07 2.41 15.03
CA ALA A 10 -2.68 1.51 16.12
C ALA A 10 -2.66 0.05 15.66
N ASP A 11 -3.72 -0.41 14.99
CA ASP A 11 -3.82 -1.78 14.50
C ASP A 11 -2.77 -2.08 13.42
N SER A 12 -2.39 -1.09 12.60
CA SER A 12 -1.29 -1.23 11.63
C SER A 12 0.06 -1.42 12.32
N LEU A 13 0.38 -0.61 13.33
CA LEU A 13 1.62 -0.72 14.09
C LEU A 13 1.69 -2.02 14.90
N LEU A 14 0.55 -2.46 15.46
CA LEU A 14 0.42 -3.71 16.22
C LEU A 14 0.29 -4.94 15.32
N ARG A 15 0.26 -4.78 14.00
CA ARG A 15 0.11 -5.85 13.00
C ARG A 15 -1.20 -6.64 13.15
N THR A 16 -2.23 -6.00 13.71
CA THR A 16 -3.57 -6.54 13.91
C THR A 16 -4.57 -6.01 12.86
N TYR A 17 -4.19 -5.01 12.06
CA TYR A 17 -5.05 -4.48 11.01
C TYR A 17 -5.26 -5.50 9.89
N TYR A 18 -6.52 -5.72 9.51
CA TYR A 18 -6.91 -6.60 8.42
C TYR A 18 -8.14 -6.09 7.68
N LYS A 19 -8.32 -6.60 6.46
CA LYS A 19 -9.58 -6.52 5.72
C LYS A 19 -10.14 -7.92 5.52
N GLU A 20 -11.45 -8.02 5.51
CA GLU A 20 -12.14 -9.29 5.30
C GLU A 20 -12.50 -9.48 3.83
N VAL A 21 -12.35 -10.71 3.35
CA VAL A 21 -12.74 -11.12 2.00
C VAL A 21 -13.56 -12.41 2.09
N LYS A 22 -14.62 -12.49 1.29
CA LYS A 22 -15.45 -13.69 1.19
C LYS A 22 -14.99 -14.51 0.00
N LEU A 23 -14.58 -15.76 0.26
CA LEU A 23 -14.16 -16.72 -0.76
C LEU A 23 -14.97 -17.99 -0.52
N GLY A 24 -15.83 -18.35 -1.47
CA GLY A 24 -16.85 -19.37 -1.30
C GLY A 24 -17.81 -19.02 -0.15
N LYS A 25 -17.92 -19.91 0.84
CA LYS A 25 -18.75 -19.73 2.04
C LYS A 25 -17.96 -19.18 3.24
N PHE A 26 -16.64 -19.07 3.14
CA PHE A 26 -15.79 -18.63 4.25
C PHE A 26 -15.38 -17.17 4.10
N THR A 27 -15.22 -16.52 5.25
CA THR A 27 -14.62 -15.19 5.37
C THR A 27 -13.19 -15.34 5.84
N TYR A 28 -12.26 -14.76 5.09
CA TYR A 28 -10.84 -14.74 5.38
C TYR A 28 -10.39 -13.34 5.73
N LYS A 29 -9.29 -13.25 6.49
CA LYS A 29 -8.66 -11.98 6.86
C LYS A 29 -7.37 -11.81 6.06
N ILE A 30 -7.21 -10.65 5.43
CA ILE A 30 -5.98 -10.23 4.77
C ILE A 30 -5.33 -9.15 5.65
N TYR A 31 -4.21 -9.50 6.26
CA TYR A 31 -3.40 -8.59 7.08
C TYR A 31 -2.43 -7.80 6.20
N GLN A 32 -1.90 -6.70 6.73
CA GLN A 32 -0.83 -5.95 6.05
C GLN A 32 0.44 -6.82 5.93
N PRO A 33 0.91 -7.11 4.71
CA PRO A 33 2.05 -7.99 4.50
C PRO A 33 3.38 -7.26 4.76
N THR A 34 4.39 -8.02 5.17
CA THR A 34 5.80 -7.60 5.09
C THR A 34 6.32 -7.77 3.65
N ILE A 35 7.52 -7.27 3.35
CA ILE A 35 8.13 -7.49 2.02
C ILE A 35 8.34 -8.99 1.74
N LYS A 36 8.72 -9.77 2.76
CA LYS A 36 8.79 -11.24 2.66
C LYS A 36 7.45 -11.87 2.30
N ASP A 37 6.36 -11.42 2.91
CA ASP A 37 5.02 -11.92 2.59
C ASP A 37 4.62 -11.57 1.16
N LEU A 38 4.95 -10.35 0.70
CA LEU A 38 4.72 -9.92 -0.68
C LEU A 38 5.41 -10.83 -1.68
N LEU A 39 6.68 -11.19 -1.46
CA LEU A 39 7.38 -12.13 -2.34
C LEU A 39 6.68 -13.49 -2.43
N ASN A 40 6.15 -14.00 -1.32
CA ASN A 40 5.43 -15.27 -1.32
C ASN A 40 4.07 -15.18 -2.05
N ILE A 41 3.34 -14.08 -1.81
CA ILE A 41 2.06 -13.79 -2.46
C ILE A 41 2.25 -13.66 -3.98
N LEU A 42 3.24 -12.89 -4.40
CA LEU A 42 3.46 -12.54 -5.80
C LEU A 42 4.26 -13.62 -6.56
N GLY A 43 4.99 -14.50 -5.87
CA GLY A 43 5.73 -15.63 -6.45
C GLY A 43 6.79 -15.20 -7.48
N ASP A 44 7.02 -16.05 -8.50
CA ASP A 44 7.96 -15.84 -9.63
C ASP A 44 7.49 -14.79 -10.66
N SER A 45 6.48 -13.98 -10.34
CA SER A 45 6.11 -12.85 -11.21
C SER A 45 7.27 -11.86 -11.23
N GLN A 46 8.04 -11.88 -12.32
CA GLN A 46 9.37 -11.28 -12.41
C GLN A 46 9.45 -9.89 -11.78
N VAL A 47 10.26 -9.85 -10.72
CA VAL A 47 10.77 -8.74 -9.89
C VAL A 47 10.78 -7.38 -10.60
N SER A 48 9.64 -6.68 -10.61
CA SER A 48 9.53 -5.29 -11.08
C SER A 48 8.43 -4.59 -10.30
N ILE A 49 8.79 -3.47 -9.65
CA ILE A 49 7.93 -2.69 -8.74
C ILE A 49 6.76 -1.99 -9.45
N ASN A 50 6.65 -2.06 -10.78
CA ASN A 50 5.42 -1.72 -11.51
C ASN A 50 4.28 -2.75 -11.28
N GLU A 51 4.28 -3.42 -10.13
CA GLU A 51 3.36 -4.48 -9.70
C GLU A 51 1.88 -4.07 -9.79
N GLY A 52 1.55 -2.79 -9.62
CA GLY A 52 0.20 -2.28 -9.83
C GLY A 52 -0.33 -2.54 -11.24
N MET A 53 0.52 -2.37 -12.26
CA MET A 53 0.18 -2.63 -13.66
C MET A 53 0.14 -4.14 -13.98
N LYS A 54 1.04 -4.94 -13.37
CA LYS A 54 1.05 -6.41 -13.58
C LYS A 54 -0.13 -7.11 -12.90
N ARG A 55 -0.55 -6.66 -11.71
CA ARG A 55 -1.73 -7.20 -11.00
C ARG A 55 -3.03 -6.92 -11.75
N MET A 56 -3.20 -5.71 -12.29
CA MET A 56 -4.35 -5.38 -13.14
C MET A 56 -4.30 -6.14 -14.47
N GLY A 57 -3.10 -6.38 -15.03
CA GLY A 57 -2.90 -7.23 -16.20
C GLY A 57 -3.31 -8.68 -15.97
N LEU A 58 -2.91 -9.28 -14.85
CA LEU A 58 -3.34 -10.62 -14.43
C LEU A 58 -4.87 -10.68 -14.21
N ILE A 59 -5.44 -9.67 -13.55
CA ILE A 59 -6.90 -9.57 -13.36
C ILE A 59 -7.65 -9.45 -14.69
N ALA A 60 -7.09 -8.73 -15.67
CA ALA A 60 -7.68 -8.59 -17.00
C ALA A 60 -7.65 -9.89 -17.82
N GLN A 61 -6.77 -10.84 -17.49
CA GLN A 61 -6.58 -12.13 -18.16
C GLN A 61 -7.15 -13.30 -17.34
N MET A 62 -8.02 -13.02 -16.36
CA MET A 62 -8.37 -13.95 -15.29
C MET A 62 -9.06 -15.28 -15.64
N PRO A 63 -9.65 -15.54 -16.83
CA PRO A 63 -10.02 -16.92 -17.14
C PRO A 63 -8.80 -17.84 -17.27
N GLU A 64 -7.69 -17.34 -17.81
CA GLU A 64 -6.51 -18.14 -18.17
C GLU A 64 -5.51 -18.29 -17.01
N HIS A 65 -5.55 -17.38 -16.02
CA HIS A 65 -4.63 -17.34 -14.87
C HIS A 65 -5.31 -17.55 -13.51
N ILE A 66 -6.47 -18.22 -13.46
CA ILE A 66 -7.24 -18.40 -12.22
C ILE A 66 -6.47 -19.17 -11.14
N GLU A 67 -5.63 -20.14 -11.52
CA GLU A 67 -4.81 -20.92 -10.58
C GLU A 67 -3.73 -20.06 -9.92
N GLU A 68 -3.06 -19.20 -10.69
CA GLU A 68 -2.07 -18.24 -10.18
C GLU A 68 -2.74 -17.23 -9.23
N CYS A 69 -3.94 -16.78 -9.60
CA CYS A 69 -4.75 -15.88 -8.78
C CYS A 69 -5.15 -16.54 -7.45
N ALA A 70 -5.66 -17.77 -7.50
CA ALA A 70 -6.01 -18.54 -6.32
C ALA A 70 -4.79 -18.84 -5.44
N ARG A 71 -3.62 -19.09 -6.06
CA ARG A 71 -2.35 -19.27 -5.35
C ARG A 71 -2.01 -18.00 -4.59
N ALA A 72 -1.94 -16.85 -5.25
CA ALA A 72 -1.58 -15.59 -4.61
C ALA A 72 -2.53 -15.24 -3.45
N ILE A 73 -3.85 -15.39 -3.64
CA ILE A 73 -4.84 -15.16 -2.58
C ILE A 73 -4.67 -16.15 -1.43
N SER A 74 -4.36 -17.43 -1.70
CA SER A 74 -4.11 -18.43 -0.65
C SER A 74 -2.93 -18.04 0.25
N TYR A 75 -1.87 -17.45 -0.31
CA TYR A 75 -0.77 -16.88 0.46
C TYR A 75 -1.22 -15.66 1.27
N ALA A 76 -1.99 -14.75 0.66
CA ALA A 76 -2.45 -13.52 1.30
C ALA A 76 -3.36 -13.77 2.51
N VAL A 77 -4.26 -14.74 2.44
CA VAL A 77 -5.17 -15.10 3.56
C VAL A 77 -4.50 -15.98 4.61
N SER A 78 -3.28 -16.44 4.35
CA SER A 78 -2.53 -17.37 5.20
C SER A 78 -1.25 -16.75 5.76
N VAL A 79 -1.11 -15.42 5.69
CA VAL A 79 0.02 -14.72 6.32
C VAL A 79 0.08 -15.09 7.81
N ASN A 80 1.28 -15.44 8.29
CA ASN A 80 1.53 -15.96 9.64
C ASN A 80 0.78 -17.26 10.00
N LYS A 81 0.27 -18.02 9.02
CA LYS A 81 -0.34 -19.33 9.23
C LYS A 81 0.60 -20.45 8.76
N PRO A 82 0.49 -21.67 9.34
CA PRO A 82 1.25 -22.82 8.88
C PRO A 82 0.97 -23.17 7.42
N GLU A 83 1.94 -23.78 6.75
CA GLU A 83 1.82 -24.19 5.33
C GLU A 83 0.60 -25.07 5.06
N VAL A 84 0.20 -25.91 6.02
CA VAL A 84 -1.01 -26.75 5.91
C VAL A 84 -2.26 -25.91 5.70
N TYR A 85 -2.40 -24.80 6.44
CA TYR A 85 -3.54 -23.89 6.29
C TYR A 85 -3.57 -23.27 4.89
N ARG A 86 -2.40 -22.89 4.37
CA ARG A 86 -2.27 -22.33 3.01
C ARG A 86 -2.69 -23.33 1.93
N LYS A 87 -2.26 -24.60 2.03
CA LYS A 87 -2.64 -25.66 1.09
C LYS A 87 -4.16 -25.90 1.12
N MET A 88 -4.75 -25.92 2.31
CA MET A 88 -6.20 -26.03 2.47
C MET A 88 -6.93 -24.81 1.90
N ALA A 89 -6.46 -23.60 2.16
CA ALA A 89 -7.03 -22.38 1.61
C ALA A 89 -6.97 -22.38 0.07
N TYR A 90 -5.83 -22.76 -0.52
CA TYR A 90 -5.68 -22.87 -1.97
C TYR A 90 -6.71 -23.85 -2.57
N GLN A 91 -6.76 -25.08 -2.06
CA GLN A 91 -7.71 -26.10 -2.51
C GLN A 91 -9.16 -25.62 -2.35
N TYR A 92 -9.48 -24.98 -1.23
CA TYR A 92 -10.84 -24.48 -1.01
C TYR A 92 -11.19 -23.36 -2.00
N ILE A 93 -10.29 -22.39 -2.21
CA ILE A 93 -10.52 -21.25 -3.10
C ILE A 93 -10.73 -21.75 -4.53
N THR A 94 -9.89 -22.67 -5.03
CA THR A 94 -10.00 -23.18 -6.40
C THR A 94 -11.30 -23.94 -6.65
N HIS A 95 -11.86 -24.62 -5.65
CA HIS A 95 -13.07 -25.43 -5.81
C HIS A 95 -14.37 -24.67 -5.53
N TYR A 96 -14.34 -23.65 -4.66
CA TYR A 96 -15.57 -23.05 -4.13
C TYR A 96 -15.68 -21.52 -4.30
N ALA A 97 -14.60 -20.79 -4.59
CA ALA A 97 -14.68 -19.36 -4.78
C ALA A 97 -15.09 -19.01 -6.22
N THR A 98 -15.99 -18.03 -6.36
CA THR A 98 -16.36 -17.52 -7.69
C THR A 98 -15.27 -16.57 -8.21
N MET A 99 -15.22 -16.37 -9.53
CA MET A 99 -14.29 -15.40 -10.14
C MET A 99 -14.43 -14.00 -9.52
N GLU A 100 -15.68 -13.53 -9.35
CA GLU A 100 -15.97 -12.23 -8.73
C GLU A 100 -15.40 -12.11 -7.31
N GLN A 101 -15.50 -13.18 -6.51
CA GLN A 101 -14.93 -13.22 -5.17
C GLN A 101 -13.40 -13.12 -5.20
N ILE A 102 -12.74 -13.80 -6.15
CA ILE A 102 -11.29 -13.73 -6.32
C ILE A 102 -10.87 -12.33 -6.76
N VAL A 103 -11.56 -11.73 -7.74
CA VAL A 103 -11.31 -10.35 -8.20
C VAL A 103 -11.44 -9.37 -7.05
N ASN A 104 -12.53 -9.44 -6.29
CA ASN A 104 -12.74 -8.59 -5.13
C ASN A 104 -11.64 -8.78 -4.07
N ALA A 105 -11.20 -10.03 -3.84
CA ALA A 105 -10.09 -10.30 -2.92
C ALA A 105 -8.78 -9.65 -3.39
N PHE A 106 -8.52 -9.60 -4.69
CA PHE A 106 -7.36 -8.88 -5.24
C PHE A 106 -7.46 -7.37 -5.08
N VAL A 107 -8.64 -6.78 -5.28
CA VAL A 107 -8.87 -5.35 -5.05
C VAL A 107 -8.61 -5.01 -3.58
N VAL A 108 -9.13 -5.83 -2.66
CA VAL A 108 -8.88 -5.67 -1.22
C VAL A 108 -7.41 -5.83 -0.89
N LEU A 109 -6.75 -6.87 -1.41
CA LEU A 109 -5.31 -7.10 -1.23
C LEU A 109 -4.48 -5.91 -1.72
N SER A 110 -4.79 -5.37 -2.90
CA SER A 110 -4.14 -4.18 -3.45
C SER A 110 -4.28 -2.97 -2.52
N GLY A 111 -5.50 -2.73 -2.00
CA GLY A 111 -5.75 -1.67 -1.03
C GLY A 111 -4.96 -1.84 0.28
N VAL A 112 -4.86 -3.08 0.78
CA VAL A 112 -4.07 -3.42 1.97
C VAL A 112 -2.57 -3.19 1.74
N ILE A 113 -2.03 -3.61 0.59
CA ILE A 113 -0.61 -3.46 0.23
C ILE A 113 -0.22 -1.99 0.05
N ASN A 114 -1.11 -1.19 -0.57
CA ASN A 114 -0.87 0.23 -0.77
C ASN A 114 -1.14 1.06 0.50
N GLY A 115 -1.61 0.42 1.58
CA GLY A 115 -1.91 1.10 2.82
C GLY A 115 -3.03 2.13 2.71
N LYS A 116 -3.95 1.99 1.75
CA LYS A 116 -4.92 3.04 1.40
C LYS A 116 -5.62 3.64 2.63
N GLU A 117 -6.22 2.79 3.48
CA GLU A 117 -6.91 3.26 4.69
C GLU A 117 -5.97 3.86 5.74
N LEU A 118 -4.71 3.42 5.79
CA LEU A 118 -3.70 4.01 6.67
C LEU A 118 -3.33 5.42 6.20
N PHE A 119 -3.10 5.61 4.90
CA PHE A 119 -2.84 6.92 4.30
C PHE A 119 -4.03 7.87 4.41
N ASP A 120 -5.25 7.37 4.20
CA ASP A 120 -6.47 8.16 4.35
C ASP A 120 -6.72 8.55 5.83
N SER A 121 -6.11 7.84 6.79
CA SER A 121 -6.27 8.08 8.23
C SER A 121 -5.27 9.07 8.81
N VAL A 122 -4.20 9.44 8.08
CA VAL A 122 -3.13 10.31 8.59
C VAL A 122 -3.10 11.60 7.78
N LYS A 123 -3.02 12.74 8.48
CA LYS A 123 -2.84 14.03 7.81
C LYS A 123 -1.37 14.17 7.40
N MET A 124 -1.11 14.08 6.09
CA MET A 124 0.22 14.31 5.52
C MET A 124 0.39 15.74 5.06
N ASP A 125 1.56 16.32 5.35
CA ASP A 125 1.96 17.59 4.77
C ASP A 125 2.21 17.45 3.26
N LYS A 126 1.66 18.38 2.48
CA LYS A 126 1.85 18.41 1.02
C LYS A 126 2.79 19.55 0.66
N PHE A 127 3.52 19.39 -0.44
CA PHE A 127 4.40 20.41 -0.98
C PHE A 127 4.19 20.54 -2.49
N ARG A 128 4.60 21.68 -3.05
CA ARG A 128 4.73 21.88 -4.48
C ARG A 128 6.17 22.25 -4.81
N SER A 129 6.67 21.83 -5.96
CA SER A 129 7.97 22.26 -6.47
C SER A 129 7.77 23.15 -7.70
N LYS A 130 8.46 24.29 -7.74
CA LYS A 130 8.47 25.20 -8.91
C LYS A 130 9.21 24.59 -10.11
N ASN A 131 10.14 23.68 -9.85
CA ASN A 131 10.99 23.05 -10.87
C ASN A 131 10.53 21.62 -11.21
N GLY A 132 9.32 21.22 -10.77
CA GLY A 132 8.84 19.84 -10.87
C GLY A 132 9.36 18.94 -9.75
N THR A 133 8.79 17.74 -9.62
CA THR A 133 9.30 16.72 -8.69
C THR A 133 10.62 16.18 -9.23
N ALA A 134 11.65 16.09 -8.38
CA ALA A 134 12.92 15.50 -8.76
C ALA A 134 12.69 14.08 -9.32
N GLU A 135 13.32 13.78 -10.45
CA GLU A 135 13.23 12.45 -11.05
C GLU A 135 14.20 11.51 -10.32
N THR A 136 13.64 10.49 -9.68
CA THR A 136 14.42 9.43 -9.04
C THR A 136 14.86 8.39 -10.05
N ILE A 137 16.18 8.17 -10.17
CA ILE A 137 16.76 7.08 -10.96
C ILE A 137 16.99 5.88 -10.02
N GLY A 138 16.46 4.70 -10.38
CA GLY A 138 16.60 3.47 -9.58
C GLY A 138 15.36 3.16 -8.75
N ALA A 139 15.49 2.25 -7.77
CA ALA A 139 14.38 1.76 -6.95
C ALA A 139 13.19 1.13 -7.71
N ASN A 140 13.42 0.66 -8.94
CA ASN A 140 12.42 0.00 -9.79
C ASN A 140 12.27 -1.52 -9.52
N SER A 141 13.11 -2.07 -8.64
CA SER A 141 13.11 -3.48 -8.20
C SER A 141 12.95 -3.56 -6.69
N ILE A 142 12.44 -4.69 -6.18
CA ILE A 142 12.22 -4.87 -4.73
C ILE A 142 13.50 -4.63 -3.93
N PHE A 143 14.65 -5.03 -4.47
CA PHE A 143 15.96 -4.75 -3.89
C PHE A 143 16.27 -3.24 -3.83
N GLY A 144 15.98 -2.50 -4.89
CA GLY A 144 16.18 -1.05 -4.92
C GLY A 144 15.25 -0.31 -3.96
N ALA A 145 13.98 -0.71 -3.85
CA ALA A 145 13.07 -0.13 -2.86
C ALA A 145 13.48 -0.48 -1.43
N MET A 146 13.91 -1.72 -1.17
CA MET A 146 14.46 -2.10 0.14
C MET A 146 15.69 -1.28 0.50
N GLY A 147 16.64 -1.13 -0.44
CA GLY A 147 17.82 -0.28 -0.24
C GLY A 147 17.44 1.15 0.09
N SER A 148 16.51 1.75 -0.67
CA SER A 148 16.00 3.09 -0.41
C SER A 148 15.33 3.23 0.96
N LEU A 149 14.50 2.26 1.36
CA LEU A 149 13.84 2.27 2.67
C LEU A 149 14.83 2.09 3.82
N MET A 150 15.80 1.17 3.69
CA MET A 150 16.84 0.95 4.69
C MET A 150 17.68 2.21 4.90
N ASP A 151 18.09 2.85 3.81
CA ASP A 151 18.93 4.05 3.86
C ASP A 151 18.15 5.27 4.35
N SER A 152 16.91 5.44 3.87
CA SER A 152 16.05 6.56 4.25
C SER A 152 15.54 6.46 5.68
N LEU A 153 15.22 5.26 6.18
CA LEU A 153 14.66 5.08 7.51
C LEU A 153 15.70 4.64 8.55
N HIS A 154 16.94 4.42 8.13
CA HIS A 154 18.03 3.87 8.95
C HIS A 154 17.66 2.54 9.62
N LEU A 155 16.98 1.67 8.86
CA LEU A 155 16.49 0.38 9.32
C LEU A 155 17.40 -0.76 8.84
N THR A 156 17.45 -1.82 9.63
CA THR A 156 18.16 -3.05 9.23
C THR A 156 17.40 -3.82 8.15
N TYR A 157 18.11 -4.69 7.42
CA TYR A 157 17.47 -5.60 6.46
C TYR A 157 16.34 -6.41 7.07
N LYS A 158 16.53 -6.93 8.30
CA LYS A 158 15.52 -7.73 8.99
C LYS A 158 14.27 -6.93 9.33
N GLU A 159 14.43 -5.67 9.73
CA GLU A 159 13.31 -4.79 10.04
C GLU A 159 12.46 -4.52 8.79
N VAL A 160 13.12 -4.15 7.69
CA VAL A 160 12.47 -3.84 6.40
C VAL A 160 11.87 -5.09 5.75
N PHE A 161 12.58 -6.22 5.79
CA PHE A 161 12.17 -7.42 5.06
C PHE A 161 11.10 -8.24 5.77
N GLU A 162 11.24 -8.45 7.09
CA GLU A 162 10.46 -9.46 7.83
C GLU A 162 9.63 -8.92 8.99
N THR A 163 9.89 -7.69 9.45
CA THR A 163 9.35 -7.23 10.73
C THR A 163 8.25 -6.20 10.55
N ILE A 164 8.53 -5.14 9.78
CA ILE A 164 7.62 -4.00 9.62
C ILE A 164 6.72 -4.26 8.40
N PRO A 165 5.39 -4.11 8.53
CA PRO A 165 4.50 -4.21 7.37
C PRO A 165 4.86 -3.19 6.29
N TYR A 166 4.82 -3.61 5.04
CA TYR A 166 5.16 -2.75 3.90
C TYR A 166 4.38 -1.42 3.86
N PRO A 167 3.06 -1.39 4.13
CA PRO A 167 2.31 -0.13 4.25
C PRO A 167 2.86 0.84 5.31
N CYS A 168 3.38 0.31 6.42
CA CYS A 168 3.97 1.12 7.48
C CYS A 168 5.31 1.71 7.04
N LEU A 169 6.13 0.93 6.31
CA LEU A 169 7.38 1.43 5.71
C LEU A 169 7.11 2.57 4.72
N LEU A 170 6.08 2.41 3.88
CA LEU A 170 5.65 3.47 2.96
C LEU A 170 5.20 4.73 3.71
N MET A 171 4.40 4.57 4.76
CA MET A 171 3.93 5.68 5.60
C MET A 171 5.10 6.40 6.26
N MET A 172 6.02 5.66 6.90
CA MET A 172 7.19 6.21 7.56
C MET A 172 8.10 6.96 6.59
N ASN A 173 8.29 6.44 5.38
CA ASN A 173 9.11 7.09 4.36
C ASN A 173 8.44 8.36 3.81
N ALA A 174 7.11 8.31 3.62
CA ALA A 174 6.35 9.43 3.09
C ALA A 174 6.19 10.58 4.11
N ASP A 175 6.08 10.25 5.40
CA ASP A 175 5.92 11.21 6.51
C ASP A 175 7.25 11.50 7.24
N LYS A 176 8.38 11.08 6.67
CA LYS A 176 9.70 11.34 7.23
C LYS A 176 9.96 12.85 7.27
N LEU A 177 10.44 13.33 8.42
CA LEU A 177 10.90 14.71 8.56
C LEU A 177 11.99 15.03 7.53
N ARG A 178 11.74 16.06 6.72
CA ARG A 178 12.73 16.65 5.82
C ARG A 178 12.55 18.15 5.72
N VAL A 179 13.60 18.84 5.31
CA VAL A 179 13.52 20.24 4.91
C VAL A 179 12.98 20.34 3.48
N LEU A 180 12.32 21.46 3.18
CA LEU A 180 11.94 21.79 1.81
C LEU A 180 13.21 21.97 0.97
N GLY A 181 13.21 21.39 -0.22
CA GLY A 181 14.27 21.57 -1.20
C GLY A 181 14.26 22.97 -1.80
N ALA A 182 15.34 23.31 -2.51
CA ALA A 182 15.40 24.55 -3.27
C ALA A 182 14.25 24.63 -4.28
N GLY A 183 13.38 25.63 -4.15
CA GLY A 183 12.22 25.82 -5.02
C GLY A 183 10.97 25.04 -4.62
N GLU A 184 10.96 24.38 -3.47
CA GLU A 184 9.75 23.77 -2.89
C GLU A 184 9.06 24.73 -1.92
N ASP A 185 7.71 24.81 -2.00
CA ASP A 185 6.87 25.52 -1.04
C ASP A 185 5.94 24.51 -0.34
N LYS A 186 5.80 24.59 0.98
CA LYS A 186 4.78 23.85 1.73
C LYS A 186 3.39 24.33 1.32
N LEU A 187 2.48 23.40 1.04
CA LEU A 187 1.08 23.73 0.79
C LEU A 187 0.37 23.93 2.13
N VAL A 188 -0.30 25.07 2.25
CA VAL A 188 -1.15 25.39 3.39
C VAL A 188 -2.60 25.25 2.92
N GLU A 189 -3.35 24.39 3.59
CA GLU A 189 -4.80 24.33 3.41
C GLU A 189 -5.42 25.60 3.99
N VAL A 190 -6.13 26.34 3.14
CA VAL A 190 -6.88 27.55 3.51
C VAL A 190 -8.35 27.33 3.16
N SER A 191 -9.25 27.95 3.92
CA SER A 191 -10.68 27.87 3.62
C SER A 191 -11.01 28.57 2.30
N THR A 192 -12.14 28.21 1.68
CA THR A 192 -12.58 28.83 0.42
C THR A 192 -12.73 30.35 0.54
N GLU A 193 -13.30 30.81 1.66
CA GLU A 193 -13.48 32.24 1.95
C GLU A 193 -12.12 32.95 2.09
N GLU A 194 -11.19 32.33 2.81
CA GLU A 194 -9.85 32.86 3.01
C GLU A 194 -9.05 32.87 1.70
N PHE A 195 -9.21 31.86 0.86
CA PHE A 195 -8.63 31.83 -0.48
C PHE A 195 -9.14 32.97 -1.37
N PHE A 196 -10.45 33.23 -1.37
CA PHE A 196 -11.04 34.34 -2.12
C PHE A 196 -10.61 35.70 -1.57
N ARG A 197 -10.51 35.84 -0.24
CA ARG A 197 -9.98 37.05 0.42
C ARG A 197 -8.53 37.33 0.01
N MET A 198 -7.65 36.32 0.12
CA MET A 198 -6.24 36.43 -0.29
C MET A 198 -6.08 36.75 -1.78
N ARG A 199 -6.98 36.25 -2.64
CA ARG A 199 -6.97 36.55 -4.07
C ARG A 199 -7.43 37.97 -4.38
N ALA A 200 -8.40 38.50 -3.64
CA ALA A 200 -8.87 39.88 -3.77
C ALA A 200 -7.80 40.89 -3.32
N GLU A 201 -7.15 40.63 -2.18
CA GLU A 201 -6.05 41.47 -1.66
C GLU A 201 -4.85 41.52 -2.63
N ARG A 202 -4.48 40.39 -3.23
CA ARG A 202 -3.41 40.36 -4.25
C ARG A 202 -3.74 41.13 -5.53
N ARG A 203 -5.02 41.30 -5.86
CA ARG A 203 -5.46 42.10 -7.02
C ARG A 203 -5.48 43.60 -6.70
N GLY A 204 -5.75 43.97 -5.45
CA GLY A 204 -5.72 45.37 -5.00
C GLY A 204 -4.31 45.96 -4.87
N ASN A 205 -3.30 45.14 -4.56
CA ASN A 205 -1.91 45.58 -4.40
C ASN A 205 -1.07 45.64 -5.70
N ASN A 206 -1.62 45.20 -6.84
CA ASN A 206 -0.95 45.22 -8.14
C ASN A 206 -1.57 46.25 -9.12
N GLY A 207 -2.33 47.22 -8.59
CA GLY A 207 -2.94 48.34 -9.34
C GLY A 207 -2.20 49.65 -9.11
#